data_AF-A0AAV9TK58-F1
#
_entry.id   AF-A0AAV9TK58-F1
#
_cell.length_a   1.000
_cell.length_b   1.000
_cell.length_c   1.000
_cell.angle_alpha   90.00
_cell.angle_beta   90.00
_cell.angle_gamma   90.00
#
_symmetry.space_group_name_H-M   'P 1'
#
loop_
_entity.id
_entity.type
_entity.pdbx_description
1 polymer ?
#
loop_
_entity_poly.entity_id
_entity_poly.type
_entity_poly.pdbx_seq_one_letter_code
_entity_poly.pdbx_strand_id
1 'polypeptide(L)'
;MALGLHAAGYWLMTLVLLPLVVGLSLISVPIILIIIYNLTFHPLSKYPGPKLWAATRIPYSMMLIRGNPHTTILDLHQKYNAEIIRVSPNEISIQHPEAWKEVMGHRKAGAEENGKDPDFVDPKRIDILSATKENHGRYRRVLSHGFSTKSMLDQQPIIRSYVDLLINRLYEVSSQGPVDIVKWYNYTTFDIISDLSFGEPFGCLENSDYHPWVKVVFQNVQMLAFINVIRGFKGVAKLLKLLIPKSVVEKGQSYYKLVREKVDKRMALSTPRPDFVESMLRKGAEGRKYLGVGYLAIQQ
;
A
#
# COMPACT_ATOMS: atom_id res chain seq x y z
N MET A 1 -67.34 -4.37 8.25
CA MET A 1 -66.24 -3.67 7.53
C MET A 1 -64.99 -3.46 8.39
N ALA A 2 -65.09 -3.08 9.68
CA ALA A 2 -63.93 -2.82 10.55
C ALA A 2 -63.03 -4.03 10.89
N LEU A 3 -63.58 -5.25 10.94
CA LEU A 3 -62.84 -6.50 11.20
C LEU A 3 -61.92 -6.93 10.04
N GLY A 4 -62.31 -6.64 8.78
CA GLY A 4 -61.51 -6.97 7.60
C GLY A 4 -60.29 -6.06 7.42
N LEU A 5 -60.39 -4.79 7.85
CA LEU A 5 -59.29 -3.83 7.86
C LEU A 5 -58.21 -4.17 8.89
N HIS A 6 -58.60 -4.69 10.06
CA HIS A 6 -57.64 -5.16 11.07
C HIS A 6 -56.90 -6.41 10.61
N ALA A 7 -57.61 -7.40 10.05
CA ALA A 7 -56.99 -8.61 9.52
C ALA A 7 -55.98 -8.30 8.40
N ALA A 8 -56.33 -7.41 7.47
CA ALA A 8 -55.45 -6.99 6.38
C ALA A 8 -54.15 -6.33 6.89
N GLY A 9 -54.20 -5.57 7.98
CA GLY A 9 -53.01 -4.97 8.62
C GLY A 9 -52.03 -5.99 9.18
N TYR A 10 -52.53 -7.07 9.80
CA TYR A 10 -51.69 -8.17 10.29
C TYR A 10 -51.03 -8.93 9.15
N TRP A 11 -51.76 -9.24 8.07
CA TRP A 11 -51.17 -9.88 6.89
C TRP A 11 -50.08 -9.02 6.25
N LEU A 12 -50.30 -7.71 6.13
CA LEU A 12 -49.30 -6.79 5.57
C LEU A 12 -48.06 -6.69 6.47
N MET A 13 -48.23 -6.57 7.79
CA MET A 13 -47.11 -6.57 8.73
C MET A 13 -46.34 -7.89 8.70
N THR A 14 -47.02 -9.02 8.61
CA THR A 14 -46.36 -10.34 8.58
C THR A 14 -45.58 -10.54 7.28
N LEU A 15 -46.15 -10.11 6.15
CA LEU A 15 -45.50 -10.16 4.83
C LEU A 15 -44.25 -9.26 4.74
N VAL A 16 -44.14 -8.21 5.56
CA VAL A 16 -42.98 -7.30 5.58
C VAL A 16 -41.97 -7.68 6.67
N LEU A 17 -42.45 -8.02 7.86
CA LEU A 17 -41.59 -8.34 9.01
C LEU A 17 -40.94 -9.71 8.88
N LEU A 18 -41.63 -10.72 8.35
CA LEU A 18 -41.08 -12.07 8.24
C LEU A 18 -39.85 -12.11 7.30
N PRO A 19 -39.89 -11.54 6.08
CA PRO A 19 -38.70 -11.48 5.22
C PRO A 19 -37.58 -10.64 5.82
N LEU A 20 -37.91 -9.57 6.56
CA LEU A 20 -36.91 -8.74 7.24
C LEU A 20 -36.20 -9.51 8.37
N VAL A 21 -36.96 -10.21 9.20
CA VAL A 21 -36.42 -11.05 10.28
C VAL A 21 -35.59 -12.20 9.71
N VAL A 22 -36.09 -12.88 8.67
CA VAL A 22 -35.34 -13.94 7.97
C VAL A 22 -34.06 -13.37 7.37
N GLY A 23 -34.14 -12.23 6.67
CA GLY A 23 -32.98 -11.57 6.06
C GLY A 23 -31.94 -11.14 7.10
N LEU A 24 -32.36 -10.53 8.21
CA LEU A 24 -31.48 -10.15 9.32
C LEU A 24 -30.85 -11.38 9.98
N SER A 25 -31.61 -12.46 10.16
CA SER A 25 -31.12 -13.71 10.75
C SER A 25 -30.09 -14.40 9.86
N LEU A 26 -30.32 -14.42 8.53
CA LEU A 26 -29.38 -14.96 7.55
C LEU A 26 -28.03 -14.22 7.54
N ILE A 27 -28.00 -12.96 7.98
CA ILE A 27 -26.76 -12.17 8.10
C ILE A 27 -26.16 -12.29 9.51
N SER A 28 -26.97 -12.14 10.56
CA SER A 28 -26.49 -12.07 11.94
C SER A 28 -25.97 -13.42 12.45
N VAL A 29 -26.63 -14.53 12.11
CA VAL A 29 -26.25 -15.86 12.60
C VAL A 29 -24.86 -16.27 12.11
N PRO A 30 -24.51 -16.20 10.81
CA PRO A 30 -23.14 -16.48 10.36
C PRO A 30 -22.09 -15.59 11.02
N ILE A 31 -22.38 -14.29 11.19
CA ILE A 31 -21.44 -13.35 11.84
C ILE A 31 -21.17 -13.77 13.28
N ILE A 32 -22.23 -14.08 14.04
CA ILE A 32 -22.11 -14.52 15.44
C ILE A 32 -21.33 -15.84 15.52
N LEU A 33 -21.62 -16.81 14.66
CA LEU A 33 -20.89 -18.08 14.61
C LEU A 33 -19.40 -17.88 14.30
N ILE A 34 -19.08 -17.00 13.35
CA ILE A 34 -17.69 -16.63 13.02
C ILE A 34 -17.00 -15.97 14.22
N ILE A 35 -17.67 -15.05 14.93
CA ILE A 35 -17.12 -14.40 16.12
C ILE A 35 -16.82 -15.43 17.21
N ILE A 36 -17.77 -16.32 17.50
CA ILE A 36 -17.59 -17.38 18.50
C ILE A 36 -16.40 -18.26 18.09
N TYR A 37 -16.37 -18.75 16.84
CA TYR A 37 -15.27 -19.54 16.31
C TYR A 37 -13.92 -18.82 16.45
N ASN A 38 -13.86 -17.55 16.05
CA ASN A 38 -12.64 -16.75 16.11
C ASN A 38 -12.11 -16.59 17.54
N LEU A 39 -13.00 -16.46 18.53
CA LEU A 39 -12.64 -16.27 19.92
C LEU A 39 -12.27 -17.57 20.65
N THR A 40 -12.86 -18.71 20.29
CA THR A 40 -12.69 -19.96 21.03
C THR A 40 -11.91 -21.01 20.27
N PHE A 41 -12.33 -21.36 19.06
CA PHE A 41 -11.85 -22.53 18.31
C PHE A 41 -10.75 -22.23 17.29
N HIS A 42 -10.57 -20.95 16.93
CA HIS A 42 -9.56 -20.56 15.95
C HIS A 42 -8.14 -20.91 16.43
N PRO A 43 -7.23 -21.43 15.59
CA PRO A 43 -5.88 -21.84 16.01
C PRO A 43 -5.04 -20.74 16.71
N LEU A 44 -5.35 -19.48 16.42
CA LEU A 44 -4.73 -18.31 17.04
C LEU A 44 -5.40 -17.85 18.35
N SER A 45 -6.48 -18.51 18.82
CA SER A 45 -7.20 -18.12 20.06
C SER A 45 -6.34 -18.24 21.31
N LYS A 46 -5.29 -19.06 21.27
CA LYS A 46 -4.29 -19.20 22.33
C LYS A 46 -3.41 -17.96 22.55
N TYR A 47 -3.31 -17.07 21.56
CA TYR A 47 -2.47 -15.88 21.67
C TYR A 47 -3.23 -14.71 22.31
N PRO A 48 -2.60 -13.94 23.21
CA PRO A 48 -3.23 -12.81 23.86
C PRO A 48 -3.54 -11.69 22.86
N GLY A 49 -4.54 -10.86 23.16
CA GLY A 49 -4.89 -9.68 22.36
C GLY A 49 -6.28 -9.16 22.69
N PRO A 50 -6.67 -7.99 22.15
CA PRO A 50 -8.02 -7.47 22.35
C PRO A 50 -9.08 -8.39 21.74
N LYS A 51 -10.08 -8.78 22.52
CA LYS A 51 -11.15 -9.70 22.06
C LYS A 51 -11.84 -9.20 20.79
N LEU A 52 -12.09 -7.88 20.68
CA LEU A 52 -12.72 -7.32 19.48
C LEU A 52 -11.85 -7.48 18.22
N TRP A 53 -10.52 -7.41 18.35
CA TRP A 53 -9.56 -7.60 17.26
C TRP A 53 -9.43 -9.08 16.90
N ALA A 54 -9.48 -9.97 17.89
CA ALA A 54 -9.53 -11.40 17.65
C ALA A 54 -10.84 -11.85 16.98
N ALA A 55 -11.96 -11.18 17.29
CA ALA A 55 -13.29 -11.50 16.75
C ALA A 55 -13.48 -11.06 15.29
N THR A 56 -12.99 -9.88 14.92
CA THR A 56 -13.20 -9.27 13.60
C THR A 56 -12.03 -8.37 13.18
N ARG A 57 -11.85 -8.20 11.87
CA ARG A 57 -10.81 -7.32 11.28
C ARG A 57 -11.12 -5.82 11.43
N ILE A 58 -12.33 -5.44 11.86
CA ILE A 58 -12.78 -4.03 11.92
C ILE A 58 -11.79 -3.11 12.68
N PRO A 59 -11.35 -3.43 13.91
CA PRO A 59 -10.42 -2.55 14.63
C PRO A 59 -9.06 -2.41 13.94
N TYR A 60 -8.55 -3.51 13.38
CA TYR A 60 -7.32 -3.52 12.59
C TYR A 60 -7.44 -2.60 11.37
N SER A 61 -8.56 -2.70 10.64
CA SER A 61 -8.85 -1.80 9.51
C SER A 61 -8.97 -0.33 9.94
N MET A 62 -9.59 -0.04 11.07
CA MET A 62 -9.65 1.33 11.60
C MET A 62 -8.27 1.87 11.96
N MET A 63 -7.40 1.05 12.56
CA MET A 63 -6.01 1.41 12.85
C MET A 63 -5.24 1.74 11.57
N LEU A 64 -5.39 0.94 10.51
CA LEU A 64 -4.75 1.22 9.21
C LEU A 64 -5.24 2.53 8.60
N ILE A 65 -6.55 2.80 8.63
CA ILE A 65 -7.14 4.03 8.08
C ILE A 65 -6.70 5.26 8.89
N ARG A 66 -6.55 5.14 10.21
CA ARG A 66 -6.05 6.21 11.08
C ARG A 66 -4.56 6.51 10.86
N GLY A 67 -3.82 5.64 10.19
CA GLY A 67 -2.41 5.86 9.84
C GLY A 67 -1.43 5.68 11.00
N ASN A 68 -1.85 5.06 12.11
CA ASN A 68 -1.03 4.85 13.29
C ASN A 68 -0.81 3.36 13.67
N PRO A 69 -0.54 2.45 12.70
CA PRO A 69 -0.41 1.02 13.03
C PRO A 69 0.80 0.71 13.89
N HIS A 70 1.94 1.37 13.66
CA HIS A 70 3.18 1.11 14.39
C HIS A 70 3.07 1.46 15.88
N THR A 71 2.47 2.60 16.24
CA THR A 71 2.25 2.97 17.65
C THR A 71 1.19 2.08 18.30
N THR A 72 0.07 1.84 17.62
CA THR A 72 -1.02 1.03 18.18
C THR A 72 -0.55 -0.40 18.46
N ILE A 73 0.22 -1.01 17.55
CA ILE A 73 0.78 -2.35 17.75
C ILE A 73 1.79 -2.37 18.90
N LEU A 74 2.66 -1.35 19.00
CA LEU A 74 3.58 -1.20 20.12
C LEU A 74 2.83 -1.12 21.47
N ASP A 75 1.80 -0.28 21.55
CA ASP A 75 0.99 -0.12 22.75
C ASP A 75 0.31 -1.43 23.16
N LEU A 76 -0.16 -2.22 22.18
CA LEU A 76 -0.75 -3.54 22.45
C LEU A 76 0.29 -4.51 23.01
N HIS A 77 1.49 -4.56 22.43
CA HIS A 77 2.57 -5.40 22.93
C HIS A 77 2.96 -5.04 24.37
N GLN A 78 3.06 -3.74 24.69
CA GLN A 78 3.34 -3.24 26.04
C GLN A 78 2.19 -3.55 27.01
N LYS A 79 0.93 -3.28 26.61
CA LYS A 79 -0.26 -3.48 27.43
C LYS A 79 -0.48 -4.94 27.82
N TYR A 80 -0.27 -5.86 26.88
CA TYR A 80 -0.43 -7.29 27.13
C TYR A 80 0.84 -7.95 27.66
N ASN A 81 1.96 -7.20 27.71
CA ASN A 81 3.29 -7.69 28.08
C ASN A 81 3.62 -9.03 27.40
N ALA A 82 3.47 -9.08 26.08
CA ALA A 82 3.57 -10.31 25.30
C ALA A 82 4.39 -10.12 24.03
N GLU A 83 5.22 -11.10 23.70
CA GLU A 83 6.05 -11.07 22.49
C GLU A 83 5.24 -11.38 21.22
N ILE A 84 4.14 -12.12 21.36
CA ILE A 84 3.22 -12.46 20.28
C ILE A 84 1.83 -12.01 20.69
N ILE A 85 1.21 -11.16 19.89
CA ILE A 85 -0.16 -10.67 20.11
C ILE A 85 -1.01 -10.94 18.89
N ARG A 86 -2.27 -11.29 19.09
CA ARG A 86 -3.26 -11.42 18.02
C ARG A 86 -3.88 -10.06 17.71
N VAL A 87 -3.69 -9.59 16.46
CA VAL A 87 -4.14 -8.27 16.00
C VAL A 87 -5.27 -8.33 14.96
N SER A 88 -5.64 -9.53 14.53
CA SER A 88 -6.78 -9.76 13.63
C SER A 88 -7.21 -11.22 13.81
N PRO A 89 -8.38 -11.67 13.32
CA PRO A 89 -8.76 -13.08 13.41
C PRO A 89 -7.67 -14.02 12.86
N ASN A 90 -7.03 -13.64 11.75
CA ASN A 90 -6.02 -14.43 11.06
C ASN A 90 -4.60 -13.84 11.13
N GLU A 91 -4.34 -12.86 12.01
CA GLU A 91 -3.05 -12.16 12.05
C GLU A 91 -2.51 -12.02 13.47
N ILE A 92 -1.21 -12.22 13.59
CA ILE A 92 -0.43 -11.98 14.80
C ILE A 92 0.68 -10.97 14.51
N SER A 93 1.00 -10.16 15.51
CA SER A 93 2.23 -9.36 15.55
C SER A 93 3.23 -10.05 16.46
N ILE A 94 4.50 -10.07 16.04
CA ILE A 94 5.60 -10.75 16.72
C ILE A 94 6.72 -9.74 16.94
N GLN A 95 7.14 -9.56 18.20
CA GLN A 95 8.26 -8.70 18.61
C GLN A 95 9.42 -9.51 19.22
N HIS A 96 9.75 -10.64 18.61
CA HIS A 96 10.82 -11.53 19.08
C HIS A 96 12.06 -11.42 18.16
N PRO A 97 13.30 -11.36 18.70
CA PRO A 97 14.52 -11.16 17.90
C PRO A 97 14.72 -12.19 16.80
N GLU A 98 14.40 -13.47 17.06
CA GLU A 98 14.55 -14.54 16.07
C GLU A 98 13.49 -14.51 14.97
N ALA A 99 12.37 -13.81 15.17
CA ALA A 99 11.26 -13.79 14.22
C ALA A 99 11.69 -13.24 12.85
N TRP A 100 12.59 -12.25 12.82
CA TRP A 100 13.11 -11.72 11.57
C TRP A 100 13.83 -12.81 10.75
N LYS A 101 14.67 -13.61 11.40
CA LYS A 101 15.43 -14.68 10.74
C LYS A 101 14.52 -15.80 10.25
N GLU A 102 13.53 -16.19 11.05
CA GLU A 102 12.58 -17.24 10.68
C GLU A 102 11.63 -16.80 9.55
N VAL A 103 11.13 -15.57 9.62
CA VAL A 103 10.11 -15.06 8.70
C VAL A 103 10.74 -14.51 7.41
N MET A 104 11.82 -13.74 7.53
CA MET A 104 12.42 -12.93 6.46
C MET A 104 13.87 -13.32 6.14
N GLY A 105 14.48 -14.24 6.88
CA GLY A 105 15.87 -14.64 6.69
C GLY A 105 16.12 -15.47 5.44
N HIS A 106 17.41 -15.62 5.09
CA HIS A 106 17.84 -16.45 3.98
C HIS A 106 17.45 -17.91 4.22
N ARG A 107 16.70 -18.49 3.29
CA ARG A 107 16.26 -19.88 3.37
C ARG A 107 17.18 -20.81 2.61
N LYS A 108 17.22 -22.08 3.04
CA LYS A 108 17.94 -23.14 2.34
C LYS A 108 17.37 -23.29 0.93
N ALA A 109 18.22 -23.68 -0.02
CA ALA A 109 17.78 -23.95 -1.39
C ALA A 109 16.65 -24.99 -1.40
N GLY A 110 15.57 -24.69 -2.13
CA GLY A 110 14.38 -25.53 -2.20
C GLY A 110 13.33 -25.33 -1.10
N ALA A 111 13.61 -24.53 -0.07
CA ALA A 111 12.58 -24.18 0.91
C ALA A 111 11.51 -23.26 0.31
N GLU A 112 10.26 -23.42 0.76
CA GLU A 112 9.19 -22.48 0.47
C GLU A 112 9.48 -21.11 1.10
N GLU A 113 9.02 -20.03 0.47
CA GLU A 113 9.10 -18.68 1.03
C GLU A 113 7.81 -18.33 1.76
N ASN A 114 7.88 -17.39 2.70
CA ASN A 114 6.67 -16.80 3.23
C ASN A 114 6.08 -15.88 2.16
N GLY A 115 4.87 -16.21 1.69
CA GLY A 115 4.17 -15.40 0.71
C GLY A 115 3.83 -14.01 1.25
N LYS A 116 3.65 -13.06 0.33
CA LYS A 116 3.15 -11.72 0.65
C LYS A 116 1.66 -11.81 0.97
N ASP A 117 1.19 -10.94 1.86
CA ASP A 117 -0.23 -10.85 2.18
C ASP A 117 -1.02 -10.39 0.92
N PRO A 118 -1.94 -11.20 0.38
CA PRO A 118 -2.75 -10.85 -0.80
C PRO A 118 -3.72 -9.69 -0.56
N ASP A 119 -4.01 -9.35 0.71
CA ASP A 119 -4.81 -8.17 1.03
C ASP A 119 -3.98 -6.89 0.81
N PHE A 120 -2.67 -6.92 1.06
CA PHE A 120 -1.75 -5.78 0.84
C PHE A 120 -1.18 -5.74 -0.58
N VAL A 121 -0.86 -6.90 -1.13
CA VAL A 121 -0.13 -7.04 -2.38
C VAL A 121 -1.00 -7.77 -3.38
N ASP A 122 -1.19 -7.16 -4.55
CA ASP A 122 -1.86 -7.84 -5.65
C ASP A 122 -0.83 -8.59 -6.49
N PRO A 123 -0.89 -9.94 -6.54
CA PRO A 123 0.10 -10.75 -7.24
C PRO A 123 0.08 -10.53 -8.76
N LYS A 124 -0.95 -9.88 -9.31
CA LYS A 124 -1.02 -9.53 -10.73
C LYS A 124 -0.23 -8.27 -11.08
N ARG A 125 0.22 -7.50 -10.07
CA ARG A 125 0.98 -6.28 -10.32
C ARG A 125 2.40 -6.60 -10.77
N ILE A 126 2.85 -5.89 -11.81
CA ILE A 126 4.18 -6.03 -12.38
C ILE A 126 5.06 -4.93 -11.78
N ASP A 127 5.56 -5.15 -10.57
CA ASP A 127 6.45 -4.22 -9.86
C ASP A 127 7.33 -4.96 -8.83
N ILE A 128 8.38 -4.30 -8.33
CA ILE A 128 9.33 -4.90 -7.37
C ILE A 128 8.72 -5.23 -6.00
N LEU A 129 7.69 -4.50 -5.57
CA LEU A 129 7.01 -4.70 -4.29
C LEU A 129 6.09 -5.92 -4.35
N SER A 130 5.51 -6.20 -5.50
CA SER A 130 4.53 -7.28 -5.74
C SER A 130 5.14 -8.53 -6.37
N ALA A 131 6.44 -8.50 -6.72
CA ALA A 131 7.14 -9.59 -7.37
C ALA A 131 6.96 -10.95 -6.65
N THR A 132 6.61 -11.98 -7.41
CA THR A 132 6.60 -13.38 -6.95
C THR A 132 8.03 -13.93 -6.80
N LYS A 133 8.20 -15.07 -6.10
CA LYS A 133 9.46 -15.84 -6.05
C LYS A 133 10.16 -15.95 -7.41
N GLU A 134 9.39 -16.34 -8.43
CA GLU A 134 9.86 -16.53 -9.79
C GLU A 134 10.36 -15.23 -10.44
N ASN A 135 9.60 -14.14 -10.25
CA ASN A 135 9.87 -12.86 -10.89
C ASN A 135 10.94 -12.03 -10.15
N HIS A 136 11.11 -12.23 -8.85
CA HIS A 136 12.00 -11.44 -8.02
C HIS A 136 13.46 -11.47 -8.52
N GLY A 137 14.00 -12.67 -8.80
CA GLY A 137 15.37 -12.81 -9.31
C GLY A 137 15.57 -12.10 -10.65
N ARG A 138 14.55 -12.14 -11.51
CA ARG A 138 14.55 -11.46 -12.81
C ARG A 138 14.56 -9.94 -12.65
N TYR A 139 13.68 -9.38 -11.82
CA TYR A 139 13.65 -7.93 -11.56
C TYR A 139 14.94 -7.44 -10.94
N ARG A 140 15.46 -8.18 -9.95
CA ARG A 140 16.75 -7.88 -9.31
C ARG A 140 17.90 -7.84 -10.33
N ARG A 141 17.96 -8.79 -11.27
CA ARG A 141 19.01 -8.84 -12.30
C ARG A 141 18.98 -7.60 -13.20
N VAL A 142 17.79 -7.14 -13.60
CA VAL A 142 17.64 -5.97 -14.46
C VAL A 142 17.98 -4.68 -13.71
N LEU A 143 17.52 -4.53 -12.47
CA LEU A 143 17.65 -3.28 -11.72
C LEU A 143 18.99 -3.10 -11.01
N SER A 144 19.60 -4.18 -10.52
CA SER A 144 20.79 -4.12 -9.65
C SER A 144 21.98 -3.37 -10.26
N HIS A 145 22.12 -3.35 -11.59
CA HIS A 145 23.17 -2.58 -12.25
C HIS A 145 23.04 -1.07 -12.02
N GLY A 146 21.82 -0.53 -11.98
CA GLY A 146 21.58 0.89 -11.67
C GLY A 146 21.97 1.28 -10.25
N PHE A 147 22.12 0.30 -9.36
CA PHE A 147 22.51 0.46 -7.95
C PHE A 147 23.92 -0.07 -7.65
N SER A 148 24.72 -0.37 -8.67
CA SER A 148 26.12 -0.77 -8.47
C SER A 148 26.97 0.40 -7.98
N THR A 149 28.09 0.11 -7.30
CA THR A 149 29.04 1.15 -6.85
C THR A 149 29.47 2.08 -7.99
N LYS A 150 29.74 1.51 -9.17
CA LYS A 150 30.09 2.30 -10.36
C LYS A 150 28.96 3.25 -10.75
N SER A 151 27.74 2.74 -10.89
CA SER A 151 26.57 3.56 -11.24
C SER A 151 26.29 4.64 -10.19
N MET A 152 26.54 4.35 -8.91
CA MET A 152 26.39 5.33 -7.84
C MET A 152 27.41 6.47 -7.94
N LEU A 153 28.65 6.18 -8.30
CA LEU A 153 29.65 7.21 -8.59
C LEU A 153 29.27 8.04 -9.82
N ASP A 154 28.75 7.40 -10.87
CA ASP A 154 28.30 8.10 -12.08
C ASP A 154 27.06 8.99 -11.79
N GLN A 155 26.21 8.61 -10.83
CA GLN A 155 25.03 9.36 -10.39
C GLN A 155 25.35 10.47 -9.37
N GLN A 156 26.49 10.38 -8.68
CA GLN A 156 26.88 11.31 -7.62
C GLN A 156 26.82 12.79 -8.03
N PRO A 157 27.27 13.22 -9.23
CA PRO A 157 27.19 14.62 -9.62
C PRO A 157 25.75 15.16 -9.69
N ILE A 158 24.80 14.33 -10.12
CA ILE A 158 23.37 14.67 -10.15
C ILE A 158 22.85 14.83 -8.73
N ILE A 159 23.12 13.87 -7.84
CA ILE A 159 22.66 13.94 -6.44
C ILE A 159 23.25 15.17 -5.74
N ARG A 160 24.54 15.44 -5.97
CA ARG A 160 25.25 16.58 -5.37
C ARG A 160 24.63 17.91 -5.76
N SER A 161 24.22 18.10 -7.03
CA SER A 161 23.60 19.37 -7.43
C SER A 161 22.29 19.66 -6.69
N TYR A 162 21.48 18.63 -6.38
CA TYR A 162 20.27 18.79 -5.58
C TYR A 162 20.56 19.04 -4.10
N VAL A 163 21.65 18.46 -3.56
CA VAL A 163 22.12 18.75 -2.20
C VAL A 163 22.58 20.21 -2.11
N ASP A 164 23.40 20.66 -3.06
CA ASP A 164 23.87 22.05 -3.12
C ASP A 164 22.67 23.01 -3.24
N LEU A 165 21.68 22.68 -4.09
CA LEU A 165 20.44 23.45 -4.21
C LEU A 165 19.63 23.48 -2.90
N LEU A 166 19.51 22.35 -2.20
CA LEU A 166 18.82 22.30 -0.91
C LEU A 166 19.47 23.26 0.09
N ILE A 167 20.80 23.21 0.20
CA ILE A 167 21.56 24.06 1.12
C ILE A 167 21.35 25.53 0.75
N ASN A 168 21.45 25.89 -0.52
CA ASN A 168 21.24 27.27 -0.98
C ASN A 168 19.83 27.78 -0.65
N ARG A 169 18.80 26.98 -0.96
CA ARG A 169 17.40 27.37 -0.67
C ARG A 169 17.13 27.49 0.83
N LEU A 170 17.71 26.62 1.65
CA LEU A 170 17.62 26.73 3.11
C LEU A 170 18.31 28.00 3.63
N TYR A 171 19.47 28.38 3.08
CA TYR A 171 20.14 29.63 3.43
C TYR A 171 19.26 30.85 3.10
N GLU A 172 18.62 30.89 1.94
CA GLU A 172 17.74 31.98 1.50
C GLU A 172 16.56 32.21 2.46
N VAL A 173 15.98 31.13 3.01
CA VAL A 173 14.83 31.21 3.92
C VAL A 173 15.21 31.22 5.39
N SER A 174 16.48 30.98 5.74
CA SER A 174 16.94 30.85 7.13
C SER A 174 16.66 32.08 8.00
N SER A 175 16.66 33.27 7.40
CA SER A 175 16.36 34.54 8.07
C SER A 175 14.87 34.77 8.33
N GLN A 176 13.99 33.99 7.70
CA GLN A 176 12.53 34.16 7.76
C GLN A 176 11.87 33.38 8.91
N GLY A 177 12.65 32.60 9.66
CA GLY A 177 12.20 31.81 10.80
C GLY A 177 12.31 30.30 10.59
N PRO A 178 11.75 29.49 11.50
CA PRO A 178 11.80 28.04 11.43
C PRO A 178 11.13 27.50 10.16
N VAL A 179 11.72 26.45 9.58
CA VAL A 179 11.17 25.77 8.40
C VAL A 179 10.85 24.31 8.69
N ASP A 180 9.89 23.76 7.95
CA ASP A 180 9.54 22.35 7.99
C ASP A 180 10.54 21.52 7.17
N ILE A 181 11.54 20.95 7.84
CA ILE A 181 12.60 20.18 7.18
C ILE A 181 12.08 18.92 6.47
N VAL A 182 10.94 18.36 6.90
CA VAL A 182 10.34 17.20 6.25
C VAL A 182 9.89 17.56 4.83
N LYS A 183 9.33 18.76 4.63
CA LYS A 183 8.99 19.25 3.30
C LYS A 183 10.22 19.43 2.43
N TRP A 184 11.27 20.06 2.97
CA TRP A 184 12.52 20.29 2.23
C TRP A 184 13.18 18.98 1.79
N TYR A 185 13.26 17.99 2.68
CA TYR A 185 13.76 16.66 2.31
C TYR A 185 12.86 15.95 1.30
N ASN A 186 11.54 16.09 1.39
CA ASN A 186 10.65 15.54 0.38
C ASN A 186 10.87 16.23 -0.98
N TYR A 187 10.97 17.57 -1.03
CA TYR A 187 11.25 18.29 -2.28
C TYR A 187 12.54 17.78 -2.94
N THR A 188 13.63 17.68 -2.17
CA THR A 188 14.92 17.20 -2.64
C THR A 188 14.86 15.75 -3.11
N THR A 189 14.27 14.86 -2.32
CA THR A 189 14.22 13.42 -2.65
C THR A 189 13.30 13.13 -3.84
N PHE A 190 12.18 13.85 -3.97
CA PHE A 190 11.31 13.74 -5.14
C PHE A 190 12.01 14.22 -6.41
N ASP A 191 12.75 15.34 -6.35
CA ASP A 191 13.49 15.82 -7.52
C ASP A 191 14.63 14.85 -7.89
N ILE A 192 15.43 14.39 -6.92
CA ILE A 192 16.50 13.39 -7.17
C ILE A 192 15.93 12.12 -7.80
N ILE A 193 14.89 11.51 -7.20
CA ILE A 193 14.37 10.23 -7.70
C ILE A 193 13.73 10.41 -9.07
N SER A 194 13.10 11.55 -9.33
CA SER A 194 12.50 11.83 -10.62
C SER A 194 13.52 12.04 -11.71
N ASP A 195 14.63 12.72 -11.40
CA ASP A 195 15.70 12.93 -12.35
C ASP A 195 16.43 11.62 -12.67
N LEU A 196 16.65 10.76 -11.67
CA LEU A 196 17.23 9.44 -11.86
C LEU A 196 16.27 8.41 -12.49
N SER A 197 14.95 8.65 -12.46
CA SER A 197 13.96 7.72 -13.02
C SER A 197 13.42 8.15 -14.39
N PHE A 198 13.33 9.45 -14.65
CA PHE A 198 12.70 10.03 -15.83
C PHE A 198 13.63 10.95 -16.61
N GLY A 199 14.84 11.20 -16.11
CA GLY A 199 15.82 12.10 -16.73
C GLY A 199 15.47 13.58 -16.60
N GLU A 200 14.47 13.94 -15.78
CA GLU A 200 14.12 15.32 -15.46
C GLU A 200 13.54 15.44 -14.04
N PRO A 201 13.84 16.54 -13.31
CA PRO A 201 13.24 16.82 -12.00
C PRO A 201 11.75 17.20 -12.11
N PHE A 202 11.05 17.21 -10.97
CA PHE A 202 9.74 17.87 -10.87
C PHE A 202 9.82 19.36 -10.58
N GLY A 203 10.98 19.83 -10.10
CA GLY A 203 11.20 21.21 -9.70
C GLY A 203 10.58 21.54 -8.36
N CYS A 204 10.37 20.54 -7.49
CA CYS A 204 9.79 20.79 -6.16
C CYS A 204 10.71 21.66 -5.30
N LEU A 205 12.02 21.42 -5.37
CA LEU A 205 13.00 22.09 -4.52
C LEU A 205 13.23 23.54 -4.96
N GLU A 206 13.36 23.75 -6.27
CA GLU A 206 13.49 25.08 -6.88
C GLU A 206 12.28 25.96 -6.56
N ASN A 207 11.07 25.44 -6.75
CA ASN A 207 9.83 26.18 -6.50
C ASN A 207 9.43 26.23 -5.01
N SER A 208 10.08 25.40 -4.17
CA SER A 208 9.74 25.25 -2.75
C SER A 208 8.25 24.92 -2.50
N ASP A 209 7.64 24.21 -3.45
CA ASP A 209 6.30 23.62 -3.33
C ASP A 209 6.29 22.24 -4.00
N TYR A 210 5.36 21.40 -3.57
CA TYR A 210 5.13 20.13 -4.22
C TYR A 210 4.54 20.33 -5.60
N HIS A 211 5.23 19.79 -6.61
CA HIS A 211 4.65 19.60 -7.93
C HIS A 211 3.32 18.82 -7.79
N PRO A 212 2.25 19.17 -8.55
CA PRO A 212 0.94 18.53 -8.43
C PRO A 212 0.99 17.00 -8.47
N TRP A 213 1.92 16.43 -9.26
CA TRP A 213 2.13 14.99 -9.32
C TRP A 213 2.60 14.38 -8.00
N VAL A 214 3.49 15.05 -7.26
CA VAL A 214 3.94 14.56 -5.95
C VAL A 214 2.78 14.53 -4.96
N LYS A 215 1.87 15.51 -5.02
CA LYS A 215 0.62 15.50 -4.23
C LYS A 215 -0.24 14.27 -4.55
N VAL A 216 -0.26 13.83 -5.81
CA VAL A 216 -0.96 12.60 -6.25
C VAL A 216 -0.28 11.33 -5.72
N VAL A 217 1.06 11.29 -5.60
CA VAL A 217 1.78 10.14 -5.01
C VAL A 217 1.30 9.86 -3.59
N PHE A 218 1.22 10.90 -2.74
CA PHE A 218 0.72 10.75 -1.37
C PHE A 218 -0.73 10.23 -1.32
N GLN A 219 -1.57 10.69 -2.25
CA GLN A 219 -2.97 10.23 -2.35
C GLN A 219 -3.06 8.77 -2.81
N ASN A 220 -2.17 8.33 -3.71
CA ASN A 220 -2.08 6.93 -4.12
C ASN A 220 -1.72 6.01 -2.94
N VAL A 221 -0.81 6.44 -2.05
CA VAL A 221 -0.50 5.69 -0.81
C VAL A 221 -1.74 5.52 0.07
N GLN A 222 -2.54 6.57 0.24
CA GLN A 222 -3.80 6.50 0.98
C GLN A 222 -4.80 5.54 0.31
N MET A 223 -4.93 5.60 -1.02
CA MET A 223 -5.79 4.69 -1.78
C MET A 223 -5.43 3.22 -1.55
N LEU A 224 -4.14 2.89 -1.50
CA LEU A 224 -3.68 1.51 -1.24
C LEU A 224 -4.14 1.01 0.14
N ALA A 225 -4.15 1.87 1.16
CA ALA A 225 -4.66 1.52 2.49
C ALA A 225 -6.17 1.19 2.46
N PHE A 226 -6.98 1.96 1.72
CA PHE A 226 -8.40 1.66 1.53
C PHE A 226 -8.62 0.34 0.77
N ILE A 227 -7.85 0.10 -0.29
CA ILE A 227 -7.91 -1.15 -1.05
C ILE A 227 -7.59 -2.34 -0.14
N ASN A 228 -6.57 -2.22 0.71
CA ASN A 228 -6.21 -3.26 1.68
C ASN A 228 -7.38 -3.59 2.62
N VAL A 229 -8.01 -2.56 3.21
CA VAL A 229 -9.18 -2.75 4.08
C VAL A 229 -10.30 -3.47 3.34
N ILE A 230 -10.62 -3.06 2.12
CA ILE A 230 -11.69 -3.66 1.31
C ILE A 230 -11.41 -5.13 1.00
N ARG A 231 -10.16 -5.47 0.65
CA ARG A 231 -9.74 -6.85 0.35
C ARG A 231 -9.85 -7.75 1.58
N GLY A 232 -9.56 -7.22 2.76
CA GLY A 232 -9.74 -7.92 4.04
C GLY A 232 -11.18 -8.35 4.34
N PHE A 233 -12.19 -7.74 3.70
CA PHE A 233 -13.60 -8.10 3.84
C PHE A 233 -14.17 -8.73 2.56
N LYS A 234 -13.63 -9.87 2.14
CA LYS A 234 -13.94 -10.57 0.88
C LYS A 234 -15.44 -10.70 0.58
N GLY A 235 -16.27 -11.02 1.58
CA GLY A 235 -17.71 -11.21 1.41
C GLY A 235 -18.51 -9.94 1.08
N VAL A 236 -18.01 -8.76 1.46
CA VAL A 236 -18.67 -7.45 1.25
C VAL A 236 -17.83 -6.48 0.43
N ALA A 237 -16.73 -6.94 -0.16
CA ALA A 237 -15.79 -6.08 -0.88
C ALA A 237 -16.45 -5.25 -2.00
N LYS A 238 -17.44 -5.81 -2.72
CA LYS A 238 -18.20 -5.08 -3.75
C LYS A 238 -18.97 -3.88 -3.17
N LEU A 239 -19.57 -4.05 -2.00
CA LEU A 239 -20.31 -3.00 -1.31
C LEU A 239 -19.35 -1.95 -0.75
N LEU A 240 -18.25 -2.37 -0.11
CA LEU A 240 -17.27 -1.45 0.46
C LEU A 240 -16.56 -0.60 -0.60
N LYS A 241 -16.42 -1.09 -1.84
CA LYS A 241 -15.91 -0.28 -2.96
C LYS A 241 -16.77 0.97 -3.23
N LEU A 242 -18.06 0.95 -2.93
CA LEU A 242 -18.95 2.10 -3.10
C LEU A 242 -18.67 3.21 -2.09
N LEU A 243 -18.02 2.90 -0.98
CA LEU A 243 -17.64 3.85 0.06
C LEU A 243 -16.32 4.56 -0.25
N ILE A 244 -15.58 4.12 -1.28
CA ILE A 244 -14.34 4.81 -1.69
C ILE A 244 -14.73 6.17 -2.30
N PRO A 245 -14.18 7.28 -1.80
CA PRO A 245 -14.42 8.58 -2.40
C PRO A 245 -13.95 8.59 -3.87
N LYS A 246 -14.82 8.99 -4.80
CA LYS A 246 -14.50 9.06 -6.24
C LYS A 246 -13.23 9.85 -6.52
N SER A 247 -13.02 10.94 -5.78
CA SER A 247 -11.81 11.75 -5.86
C SER A 247 -10.53 10.95 -5.65
N VAL A 248 -10.52 9.97 -4.73
CA VAL A 248 -9.34 9.12 -4.46
C VAL A 248 -9.06 8.20 -5.66
N VAL A 249 -10.10 7.67 -6.30
CA VAL A 249 -9.97 6.80 -7.48
C VAL A 249 -9.47 7.57 -8.70
N GLU A 250 -10.07 8.73 -8.99
CA GLU A 250 -9.68 9.59 -10.12
C GLU A 250 -8.23 10.05 -10.00
N LYS A 251 -7.81 10.46 -8.80
CA LYS A 251 -6.43 10.83 -8.50
C LYS A 251 -5.49 9.64 -8.69
N GLY A 252 -5.86 8.45 -8.23
CA GLY A 252 -5.09 7.23 -8.48
C GLY A 252 -4.90 6.89 -9.96
N GLN A 253 -5.91 7.12 -10.80
CA GLN A 253 -5.78 6.91 -12.26
C GLN A 253 -4.86 7.95 -12.91
N SER A 254 -4.94 9.22 -12.47
CA SER A 254 -4.06 10.28 -12.99
C SER A 254 -2.57 10.01 -12.74
N TYR A 255 -2.24 9.36 -11.61
CA TYR A 255 -0.86 8.94 -11.28
C TYR A 255 -0.24 8.07 -12.37
N TYR A 256 -0.95 7.01 -12.78
CA TYR A 256 -0.44 6.03 -13.74
C TYR A 256 -0.25 6.61 -15.13
N LYS A 257 -1.17 7.49 -15.55
CA LYS A 257 -1.05 8.21 -16.82
C LYS A 257 0.23 9.04 -16.85
N LEU A 258 0.51 9.78 -15.78
CA LEU A 258 1.67 10.66 -15.72
C LEU A 258 2.99 9.89 -15.66
N VAL A 259 3.07 8.79 -14.90
CA VAL A 259 4.25 7.91 -14.89
C VAL A 259 4.55 7.43 -16.31
N ARG A 260 3.53 7.03 -17.06
CA ARG A 260 3.67 6.57 -18.44
C ARG A 260 4.22 7.66 -19.35
N GLU A 261 3.64 8.86 -19.31
CA GLU A 261 4.10 9.99 -20.12
C GLU A 261 5.57 10.33 -19.86
N LYS A 262 6.00 10.31 -18.59
CA LYS A 262 7.40 10.57 -18.21
C LYS A 262 8.36 9.47 -18.69
N VAL A 263 7.98 8.21 -18.55
CA VAL A 263 8.79 7.08 -19.05
C VAL A 263 8.87 7.12 -20.57
N ASP A 264 7.76 7.35 -21.27
CA ASP A 264 7.72 7.44 -22.74
C ASP A 264 8.61 8.59 -23.24
N LYS A 265 8.54 9.76 -22.58
CA LYS A 265 9.44 10.89 -22.86
C LYS A 265 10.90 10.51 -22.63
N ARG A 266 11.23 9.87 -21.50
CA ARG A 266 12.60 9.42 -21.22
C ARG A 266 13.11 8.40 -22.25
N MET A 267 12.26 7.50 -22.70
CA MET A 267 12.57 6.48 -23.71
C MET A 267 12.78 7.08 -25.10
N ALA A 268 12.14 8.22 -25.41
CA ALA A 268 12.36 8.96 -26.65
C ALA A 268 13.68 9.76 -26.65
N LEU A 269 14.26 10.04 -25.48
CA LEU A 269 15.58 10.68 -25.39
C LEU A 269 16.67 9.70 -25.83
N SER A 270 17.44 10.11 -26.85
CA SER A 270 18.60 9.33 -27.35
C SER A 270 19.90 9.65 -26.62
N THR A 271 19.87 10.53 -25.62
CA THR A 271 21.05 10.95 -24.87
C THR A 271 21.38 9.96 -23.75
N PRO A 272 22.62 9.44 -23.70
CA PRO A 272 23.06 8.63 -22.56
C PRO A 272 23.08 9.48 -21.29
N ARG A 273 22.55 8.92 -20.20
CA ARG A 273 22.53 9.58 -18.90
C ARG A 273 22.81 8.54 -17.81
N PRO A 274 23.56 8.87 -16.74
CA PRO A 274 23.76 7.95 -15.63
C PRO A 274 22.50 7.88 -14.76
N ASP A 275 21.46 7.22 -15.27
CA ASP A 275 20.16 7.07 -14.61
C ASP A 275 19.69 5.60 -14.58
N PHE A 276 18.57 5.32 -13.92
CA PHE A 276 18.07 3.95 -13.79
C PHE A 276 17.59 3.38 -15.13
N VAL A 277 16.98 4.22 -15.97
CA VAL A 277 16.41 3.79 -17.26
C VAL A 277 17.51 3.36 -18.22
N GLU A 278 18.60 4.13 -18.30
CA GLU A 278 19.80 3.78 -19.07
C GLU A 278 20.36 2.42 -18.63
N SER A 279 20.45 2.19 -17.32
CA SER A 279 20.93 0.93 -16.76
C SER A 279 20.04 -0.26 -17.17
N MET A 280 18.72 -0.05 -17.23
CA MET A 280 17.76 -1.05 -17.70
C MET A 280 17.84 -1.24 -19.22
N LEU A 281 17.96 -0.17 -19.99
CA LEU A 281 18.06 -0.21 -21.46
C LEU A 281 19.27 -1.01 -21.95
N ARG A 282 20.40 -0.96 -21.22
CA ARG A 282 21.60 -1.77 -21.51
C ARG A 282 21.36 -3.28 -21.43
N LYS A 283 20.28 -3.73 -20.78
CA LYS A 283 19.82 -5.14 -20.80
C LYS A 283 18.97 -5.50 -22.03
N GLY A 284 18.85 -4.60 -22.99
CA GLY A 284 18.18 -4.85 -24.26
C GLY A 284 16.68 -5.12 -24.10
N ALA A 285 16.19 -6.16 -24.78
CA ALA A 285 14.77 -6.51 -24.80
C ALA A 285 14.20 -6.86 -23.41
N GLU A 286 15.01 -7.46 -22.53
CA GLU A 286 14.59 -7.82 -21.17
C GLU A 286 14.34 -6.56 -20.32
N GLY A 287 15.21 -5.56 -20.40
CA GLY A 287 15.02 -4.29 -19.70
C GLY A 287 13.86 -3.46 -20.25
N ARG A 288 13.71 -3.41 -21.58
CA ARG A 288 12.61 -2.71 -22.26
C ARG A 288 11.22 -3.24 -21.87
N LYS A 289 11.10 -4.54 -21.58
CA LYS A 289 9.84 -5.15 -21.12
C LYS A 289 9.32 -4.55 -19.80
N TYR A 290 10.21 -4.05 -18.94
CA TYR A 290 9.83 -3.44 -17.65
C TYR A 290 9.65 -1.93 -17.74
N LEU A 291 10.16 -1.31 -18.79
CA LEU A 291 9.95 0.11 -19.11
C LEU A 291 8.65 0.30 -19.91
N GLY A 292 8.27 -0.68 -20.74
CA GLY A 292 6.95 -0.78 -21.34
C GLY A 292 5.91 -1.09 -20.27
N VAL A 293 5.14 -0.07 -19.86
CA VAL A 293 4.16 -0.13 -18.78
C VAL A 293 3.07 -1.19 -19.06
N GLY A 294 3.32 -2.44 -18.68
CA GLY A 294 2.40 -3.58 -18.77
C GLY A 294 1.26 -3.53 -17.76
N TYR A 295 0.85 -2.34 -17.31
CA TYR A 295 -0.09 -2.18 -16.19
C TYR A 295 -1.54 -1.92 -16.64
N LEU A 296 -1.78 -1.63 -17.93
CA LEU A 296 -3.13 -1.38 -18.46
C LEU A 296 -3.80 -2.61 -19.10
N ALA A 297 -3.10 -3.73 -19.25
CA ALA A 297 -3.72 -4.97 -19.77
C ALA A 297 -4.53 -5.75 -18.72
N ILE A 298 -4.60 -5.29 -17.47
CA ILE A 298 -5.26 -6.02 -16.35
C ILE A 298 -6.43 -5.22 -15.75
N GLN A 299 -6.77 -4.05 -16.31
CA GLN A 299 -7.97 -3.29 -15.93
C GLN A 299 -9.05 -3.20 -17.03
N GLN A 300 -8.92 -4.00 -18.09
CA GLN A 300 -10.06 -4.39 -18.94
C GLN A 300 -10.55 -5.77 -18.51
#